data_AF-A0A388Q2G2-F1
#
_entry.id   AF-A0A388Q2G2-F1
#
_cell.length_a   1.000
_cell.length_b   1.000
_cell.length_c   1.000
_cell.angle_alpha   90.00
_cell.angle_beta   90.00
_cell.angle_gamma   90.00
#
_symmetry.space_group_name_H-M   'P 1'
#
loop_
_entity.id
_entity.type
_entity.pdbx_description
1 polymer ?
#
loop_
_entity_poly.entity_id
_entity_poly.type
_entity_poly.pdbx_seq_one_letter_code
_entity_poly.pdbx_strand_id
1 'polypeptide(L)'
;MKHEYSDNQVSPWGGMQEMKELIDKTGISKKLSELGLPAGKSNNSIDSISIIESFWVSIWIGCFRFSHTAIVRLDEVLRQIFGWKRVASGTTYSRFFKNSRLHLIILFSLNSIVGFLSSCNLTIIHWMLTAV
;
A
#
# COMPACT_ATOMS: atom_id res chain seq x y z
N MET A 1 -11.50 18.67 -32.43
CA MET A 1 -11.40 18.26 -31.01
C MET A 1 -10.61 19.35 -30.29
N LYS A 2 -11.23 20.07 -29.35
CA LYS A 2 -10.58 21.16 -28.61
C LYS A 2 -10.01 20.54 -27.33
N HIS A 3 -8.69 20.59 -27.17
CA HIS A 3 -8.01 20.06 -25.98
C HIS A 3 -7.71 21.20 -25.03
N GLU A 4 -8.03 21.00 -23.76
CA GLU A 4 -7.66 21.89 -22.67
C GLU A 4 -6.70 21.13 -21.76
N TYR A 5 -5.59 21.78 -21.40
CA TYR A 5 -4.58 21.21 -20.52
C TYR A 5 -4.86 21.64 -19.08
N SER A 6 -4.60 20.74 -18.14
CA SER A 6 -4.73 21.00 -16.71
C SER A 6 -3.44 20.62 -16.01
N ASP A 7 -2.98 21.47 -15.10
CA ASP A 7 -1.79 21.21 -14.28
C ASP A 7 -2.10 20.32 -13.06
N ASN A 8 -3.33 19.82 -12.94
CA ASN A 8 -3.72 18.94 -11.86
C ASN A 8 -2.94 17.63 -11.93
N GLN A 9 -2.42 17.21 -10.77
CA GLN A 9 -1.78 15.91 -10.66
C GLN A 9 -2.83 14.81 -10.82
N VAL A 10 -2.55 13.85 -11.72
CA VAL A 10 -3.44 12.72 -12.00
C VAL A 10 -2.73 11.42 -11.66
N SER A 11 -3.48 10.50 -11.05
CA SER A 11 -3.03 9.13 -10.79
C SER A 11 -4.04 8.14 -11.33
N PRO A 12 -3.60 7.00 -11.90
CA PRO A 12 -4.50 5.93 -12.31
C PRO A 12 -5.16 5.22 -11.12
N TRP A 13 -4.73 5.51 -9.89
CA TRP A 13 -5.15 4.84 -8.66
C TRP A 13 -6.14 5.67 -7.82
N GLY A 14 -6.99 6.48 -8.45
CA GLY A 14 -7.94 7.35 -7.75
C GLY A 14 -8.85 6.63 -6.73
N GLY A 15 -9.19 5.35 -6.99
CA GLY A 15 -9.95 4.51 -6.05
C GLY A 15 -9.25 4.27 -4.70
N MET A 16 -7.97 4.61 -4.56
CA MET A 16 -7.26 4.52 -3.29
C MET A 16 -7.75 5.54 -2.25
N GLN A 17 -8.45 6.60 -2.68
CA GLN A 17 -9.12 7.52 -1.77
C GLN A 17 -10.18 6.79 -0.91
N GLU A 18 -10.99 5.93 -1.52
CA GLU A 18 -11.98 5.11 -0.81
C GLU A 18 -11.32 4.14 0.17
N MET A 19 -10.18 3.54 -0.24
CA MET A 19 -9.42 2.65 0.63
C MET A 19 -8.83 3.39 1.84
N LYS A 20 -8.39 4.64 1.65
CA LYS A 20 -7.94 5.51 2.74
C LYS A 20 -9.08 5.81 3.71
N GLU A 21 -10.25 6.17 3.21
CA GLU A 21 -11.42 6.40 4.06
C GLU A 21 -11.81 5.16 4.86
N LEU A 22 -11.71 3.97 4.27
CA LEU A 22 -11.98 2.71 4.96
C LEU A 22 -11.00 2.50 6.12
N ILE A 23 -9.69 2.72 5.91
CA ILE A 23 -8.68 2.62 6.97
C ILE A 23 -8.98 3.60 8.11
N ASP A 24 -9.36 4.83 7.76
CA ASP A 24 -9.63 5.89 8.74
C ASP A 24 -10.89 5.59 9.57
N LYS A 25 -11.97 5.14 8.92
CA LYS A 25 -13.24 4.79 9.58
C LYS A 25 -13.13 3.55 10.45
N THR A 26 -12.35 2.55 10.04
CA THR A 26 -12.15 1.31 10.80
C THR A 26 -11.24 1.49 12.01
N GLY A 27 -10.45 2.57 12.06
CA GLY A 27 -9.53 2.83 13.17
C GLY A 27 -8.34 1.86 13.22
N ILE A 28 -8.04 1.17 12.11
CA ILE A 28 -6.97 0.18 12.03
C ILE A 28 -5.61 0.81 12.39
N SER A 29 -5.33 2.03 11.92
CA SER A 29 -4.06 2.71 12.23
C SER A 29 -3.90 2.97 13.74
N LYS A 30 -4.99 3.19 14.48
CA LYS A 30 -4.95 3.29 15.95
C LYS A 30 -4.61 1.94 16.58
N LYS A 31 -5.23 0.85 16.12
CA LYS A 31 -4.90 -0.49 16.60
C LYS A 31 -3.48 -0.92 16.29
N LEU A 32 -2.94 -0.54 15.14
CA LEU A 32 -1.52 -0.76 14.81
C LEU A 32 -0.57 -0.05 15.78
N SER A 33 -0.93 1.15 16.25
CA SER A 33 -0.11 1.89 17.21
C SER A 33 -0.02 1.20 18.58
N GLU A 34 -1.05 0.45 18.98
CA GLU A 34 -1.09 -0.29 20.25
C GLU A 34 -0.17 -1.53 20.23
N LEU A 35 0.22 -2.03 19.05
CA LEU A 35 0.98 -3.29 18.90
C LEU A 35 2.50 -3.16 19.17
N GLY A 36 2.98 -1.98 19.57
CA GLY A 36 4.40 -1.77 19.88
C GLY A 36 5.32 -1.97 18.68
N LEU A 37 4.98 -1.37 17.54
CA LEU A 37 5.75 -1.48 16.29
C LEU A 37 7.20 -0.99 16.47
N PRO A 38 8.17 -1.56 15.72
CA PRO A 38 9.57 -1.15 15.84
C PRO A 38 9.71 0.32 15.49
N ALA A 39 10.17 1.13 16.44
CA ALA A 39 10.36 2.56 16.24
C ALA A 39 11.64 2.82 15.42
N GLY A 40 11.59 3.87 14.60
CA GLY A 40 12.75 4.36 13.88
C GLY A 40 13.82 4.92 14.84
N LYS A 41 15.08 4.50 14.65
CA LYS A 41 16.21 4.94 15.49
C LYS A 41 16.89 6.24 15.01
N SER A 42 16.43 6.83 13.90
CA SER A 42 17.10 7.96 13.24
C SER A 42 16.10 9.07 12.94
N ASN A 43 16.55 10.33 12.94
CA ASN A 43 15.72 11.48 12.54
C ASN A 43 15.18 11.38 11.10
N ASN A 44 15.77 10.53 10.26
CA ASN A 44 15.32 10.27 8.90
C ASN A 44 14.51 8.97 8.77
N SER A 45 14.07 8.37 9.88
CA SER A 45 13.25 7.18 9.84
C SER A 45 11.85 7.46 9.33
N ILE A 46 11.31 6.53 8.55
CA ILE A 46 9.92 6.53 8.15
C ILE A 46 9.11 5.93 9.30
N ASP A 47 7.95 6.54 9.57
CA ASP A 47 7.02 6.04 10.57
C ASP A 47 6.55 4.61 10.23
N SER A 48 6.44 3.76 11.25
CA SER A 48 6.18 2.33 11.07
C SER A 48 4.76 2.06 10.58
N ILE A 49 3.79 2.90 10.94
CA ILE A 49 2.42 2.81 10.42
C ILE A 49 2.44 3.20 8.95
N SER A 50 3.15 4.28 8.59
CA SER A 50 3.32 4.69 7.18
C SER A 50 3.96 3.60 6.33
N ILE A 51 4.93 2.85 6.85
CA ILE A 51 5.54 1.70 6.16
C ILE A 51 4.49 0.60 5.91
N ILE A 52 3.63 0.30 6.88
CA ILE A 52 2.60 -0.73 6.73
C ILE A 52 1.52 -0.29 5.74
N GLU A 53 1.02 0.94 5.86
CA GLU A 53 0.00 1.49 4.97
C GLU A 53 0.51 1.55 3.52
N SER A 54 1.75 2.03 3.31
CA SER A 54 2.31 2.10 1.96
C SER A 54 2.59 0.72 1.37
N PHE A 55 2.84 -0.28 2.23
CA PHE A 55 2.92 -1.68 1.81
C PHE A 55 1.54 -2.22 1.39
N TRP A 56 0.47 -1.97 2.15
CA TRP A 56 -0.89 -2.37 1.77
C TRP A 56 -1.34 -1.76 0.45
N VAL A 57 -1.07 -0.47 0.25
CA VAL A 57 -1.38 0.21 -1.02
C VAL A 57 -0.61 -0.44 -2.17
N SER A 58 0.66 -0.79 -1.98
CA SER A 58 1.41 -1.52 -3.02
C SER A 58 0.79 -2.86 -3.39
N ILE A 59 0.24 -3.57 -2.39
CA ILE A 59 -0.47 -4.83 -2.60
C ILE A 59 -1.78 -4.62 -3.36
N TRP A 60 -2.59 -3.63 -2.99
CA TRP A 60 -3.88 -3.35 -3.65
C TRP A 60 -3.70 -2.89 -5.10
N ILE A 61 -2.58 -2.24 -5.39
CA ILE A 61 -2.16 -1.87 -6.75
C ILE A 61 -1.66 -3.08 -7.57
N GLY A 62 -1.47 -4.25 -6.93
CA GLY A 62 -1.03 -5.47 -7.60
C GLY A 62 0.49 -5.67 -7.63
N CYS A 63 1.24 -5.03 -6.73
CA CYS A 63 2.69 -5.25 -6.65
C CYS A 63 3.02 -6.65 -6.12
N PHE A 64 3.50 -7.53 -7.02
CA PHE A 64 3.94 -8.87 -6.62
C PHE A 64 5.39 -8.93 -6.11
N ARG A 65 6.26 -8.02 -6.57
CA ARG A 65 7.68 -7.96 -6.18
C ARG A 65 8.00 -6.65 -5.47
N PHE A 66 8.95 -6.67 -4.54
CA PHE A 66 9.41 -5.46 -3.84
C PHE A 66 9.93 -4.35 -4.77
N SER A 67 10.42 -4.69 -5.97
CA SER A 67 10.78 -3.68 -6.98
C SER A 67 9.57 -2.90 -7.51
N HIS A 68 8.39 -3.51 -7.57
CA HIS A 68 7.17 -2.87 -8.09
C HIS A 68 6.66 -1.78 -7.13
N THR A 69 7.02 -1.84 -5.85
CA THR A 69 6.69 -0.80 -4.86
C THR A 69 7.27 0.57 -5.21
N ALA A 70 8.19 0.66 -6.18
CA ALA A 70 8.66 1.91 -6.75
C ALA A 70 7.53 2.72 -7.40
N ILE A 71 6.47 2.07 -7.93
CA ILE A 71 5.30 2.75 -8.51
C ILE A 71 4.63 3.64 -7.45
N VAL A 72 4.38 3.10 -6.26
CA VAL A 72 3.77 3.86 -5.14
C VAL A 72 4.68 4.98 -4.63
N ARG A 73 6.01 4.81 -4.74
CA ARG A 73 6.97 5.87 -4.37
C ARG A 73 6.93 7.05 -5.33
N LEU A 74 6.75 6.78 -6.62
CA LEU A 74 6.80 7.79 -7.68
C LEU A 74 5.50 8.57 -7.81
N ASP A 75 4.38 8.00 -7.35
CA ASP A 75 3.07 8.62 -7.41
C ASP A 75 2.88 9.65 -6.28
N GLU A 76 2.86 10.94 -6.66
CA GLU A 76 2.66 12.04 -5.72
C GLU A 76 1.23 12.15 -5.22
N VAL A 77 0.24 11.75 -6.02
CA VAL A 77 -1.18 11.81 -5.63
C VAL A 77 -1.45 10.79 -4.53
N LEU A 78 -0.94 9.57 -4.67
CA LEU A 78 -1.03 8.56 -3.59
C LEU A 78 -0.34 9.06 -2.32
N ARG A 79 0.82 9.70 -2.45
CA ARG A 79 1.52 10.29 -1.31
C ARG A 79 0.67 11.36 -0.61
N GLN A 80 -0.08 12.17 -1.36
CA GLN A 80 -0.98 13.19 -0.82
C GLN A 80 -2.22 12.57 -0.15
N ILE A 81 -2.87 11.60 -0.80
CA ILE A 81 -4.07 10.91 -0.28
C ILE A 81 -3.80 10.32 1.12
N PHE A 82 -2.67 9.65 1.29
CA PHE A 82 -2.32 9.00 2.56
C PHE A 82 -1.51 9.89 3.51
N GLY A 83 -1.16 11.12 3.09
CA GLY A 83 -0.42 12.08 3.93
C GLY A 83 1.03 11.67 4.23
N TRP A 84 1.67 10.86 3.37
CA TRP A 84 3.01 10.37 3.64
C TRP A 84 4.08 11.45 3.32
N LYS A 85 4.99 11.69 4.27
CA LYS A 85 6.17 12.53 3.99
C LYS A 85 7.16 11.82 3.05
N ARG A 86 7.29 10.51 3.19
CA ARG A 86 8.17 9.66 2.36
C ARG A 86 7.65 8.24 2.33
N VAL A 87 7.72 7.61 1.16
CA VAL A 87 7.34 6.21 0.95
C VAL A 87 8.54 5.28 1.12
N ALA A 88 8.33 4.12 1.75
CA ALA A 88 9.35 3.11 2.01
C ALA A 88 9.77 2.35 0.76
N SER A 89 11.05 1.96 0.69
CA SER A 89 11.62 1.27 -0.49
C SER A 89 11.49 -0.24 -0.33
N GLY A 90 11.63 -0.99 -1.42
CA GLY A 90 11.73 -2.45 -1.37
C GLY A 90 12.70 -2.97 -0.30
N THR A 91 13.87 -2.34 -0.18
CA THR A 91 14.87 -2.66 0.85
C THR A 91 14.43 -2.26 2.26
N THR A 92 13.70 -1.16 2.41
CA THR A 92 13.13 -0.72 3.70
C THR A 92 12.07 -1.70 4.17
N TYR A 93 11.14 -2.11 3.29
CA TYR A 93 10.14 -3.14 3.59
C TYR A 93 10.79 -4.46 4.01
N SER A 94 11.78 -4.94 3.24
CA SER A 94 12.48 -6.18 3.58
C SER A 94 13.14 -6.12 4.97
N ARG A 95 13.78 -5.01 5.33
CA ARG A 95 14.37 -4.82 6.66
C ARG A 95 13.32 -4.73 7.76
N PHE A 96 12.22 -4.03 7.50
CA PHE A 96 11.11 -3.87 8.44
C PHE A 96 10.49 -5.24 8.78
N PHE A 97 10.09 -6.00 7.76
CA PHE A 97 9.45 -7.31 7.94
C PHE A 97 10.40 -8.41 8.41
N LYS A 98 11.69 -8.32 8.12
CA LYS A 98 12.70 -9.25 8.65
C LYS A 98 12.86 -9.13 10.18
N ASN A 99 12.72 -7.92 10.72
CA ASN A 99 12.97 -7.65 12.13
C ASN A 99 11.68 -7.71 12.98
N SER A 100 10.51 -7.51 12.38
CA SER A 100 9.24 -7.55 13.09
C SER A 100 8.73 -8.99 13.28
N ARG A 101 8.36 -9.37 14.52
CA ARG A 101 7.62 -10.62 14.84
C ARG A 101 6.15 -10.56 14.37
N LEU A 102 5.86 -9.83 13.30
CA LEU A 102 4.51 -9.55 12.80
C LEU A 102 4.17 -10.50 11.66
N HIS A 103 4.18 -11.80 11.95
CA HIS A 103 3.68 -12.83 11.01
C HIS A 103 2.21 -12.56 10.63
N LEU A 104 1.44 -11.96 11.55
CA LEU A 104 0.01 -11.69 11.38
C LEU A 104 -0.31 -10.59 10.35
N ILE A 105 0.58 -9.59 10.14
CA ILE A 105 0.29 -8.48 9.19
C ILE A 105 0.41 -8.97 7.75
N ILE A 106 1.39 -9.82 7.46
CA ILE A 106 1.54 -10.44 6.13
C ILE A 106 0.33 -11.34 5.84
N LEU A 107 -0.11 -12.13 6.82
CA LEU A 107 -1.32 -12.95 6.71
C LEU A 107 -2.59 -12.11 6.55
N PHE A 108 -2.74 -11.01 7.29
CA PHE A 108 -3.90 -10.11 7.15
C PHE A 108 -3.94 -9.48 5.76
N SER A 109 -2.81 -8.98 5.26
CA SER A 109 -2.72 -8.47 3.88
C SER A 109 -3.02 -9.52 2.83
N LEU A 110 -2.53 -10.75 2.98
CA LEU A 110 -2.81 -11.85 2.07
C LEU A 110 -4.28 -12.27 2.11
N ASN A 111 -4.93 -12.27 3.28
CA ASN A 111 -6.36 -12.55 3.40
C ASN A 111 -7.22 -11.39 2.84
N SER A 112 -6.79 -10.14 2.95
CA SER A 112 -7.45 -9.01 2.30
C SER A 112 -7.40 -9.13 0.77
N ILE A 113 -6.29 -9.61 0.20
CA ILE A 113 -6.19 -9.92 -1.23
C ILE A 113 -7.14 -11.06 -1.61
N VAL A 114 -7.18 -12.16 -0.84
CA VAL A 114 -8.09 -13.29 -1.12
C VAL A 114 -9.56 -12.86 -1.02
N GLY A 115 -9.93 -12.03 -0.04
CA GLY A 115 -11.28 -11.48 0.08
C GLY A 115 -11.66 -10.52 -1.04
N PHE A 116 -10.72 -9.68 -1.49
CA PHE A 116 -10.92 -8.75 -2.61
C PHE A 116 -10.97 -9.49 -3.95
N LEU A 117 -10.05 -10.42 -4.19
CA LEU A 117 -10.02 -11.31 -5.36
C LEU A 117 -11.21 -12.27 -5.40
N SER A 118 -11.76 -12.67 -4.26
CA SER A 118 -12.98 -13.49 -4.21
C SER A 118 -14.25 -12.69 -4.53
N SER A 119 -14.23 -11.36 -4.40
CA SER A 119 -15.34 -10.47 -4.83
C SER A 119 -15.19 -10.01 -6.27
N CYS A 120 -13.95 -9.93 -6.80
CA CYS A 120 -13.71 -9.74 -8.22
C CYS A 120 -13.97 -11.06 -8.96
N ASN A 121 -15.03 -11.11 -9.78
CA ASN A 121 -15.40 -12.28 -10.59
C ASN A 121 -14.19 -13.10 -11.08
N LEU A 122 -14.25 -14.41 -10.82
CA LEU A 122 -13.25 -15.47 -11.04
C LEU A 122 -12.58 -15.47 -12.43
N THR A 123 -13.10 -14.70 -13.39
CA THR A 123 -12.61 -14.58 -14.76
C THR A 123 -11.30 -13.81 -14.89
N ILE A 124 -11.04 -12.78 -14.06
CA ILE A 124 -9.81 -11.98 -14.16
C ILE A 124 -8.58 -12.78 -13.66
N ILE A 125 -8.77 -13.63 -12.65
CA ILE A 125 -7.71 -14.48 -12.07
C ILE A 125 -7.32 -15.61 -13.04
N HIS A 126 -8.30 -16.17 -13.78
CA HIS A 126 -8.04 -17.17 -14.82
C HIS A 126 -7.14 -16.59 -15.92
N TRP A 127 -7.42 -15.38 -16.40
CA TRP A 127 -6.61 -14.71 -17.43
C TRP A 127 -5.19 -14.35 -16.99
N MET A 128 -4.97 -14.04 -15.70
CA MET A 128 -3.63 -13.75 -15.17
C MET A 128 -2.75 -15.00 -15.02
N LEU A 129 -3.34 -16.19 -14.86
CA LEU A 129 -2.59 -17.44 -14.66
C LEU A 129 -2.32 -18.22 -15.95
N THR A 130 -3.10 -17.99 -17.01
CA THR A 130 -2.92 -18.65 -18.32
C THR A 130 -2.05 -17.84 -19.31
N ALA A 131 -1.51 -16.70 -18.90
CA ALA A 131 -0.63 -15.84 -19.72
C ALA A 131 0.87 -16.03 -19.41
N VAL A 132 1.25 -17.13 -18.76
CA VAL A 132 2.62 -17.62 -18.62
C VAL A 132 2.78 -18.88 -19.45
#